data_AF-A0A958GLU9-F1
#
_entry.id   AF-A0A958GLU9-F1
#
_cell.length_a   1.000
_cell.length_b   1.000
_cell.length_c   1.000
_cell.angle_alpha   90.00
_cell.angle_beta   90.00
_cell.angle_gamma   90.00
#
_symmetry.space_group_name_H-M   'P 1'
#
loop_
_entity.id
_entity.type
_entity.pdbx_description
1 polymer ?
#
loop_
_entity_poly.entity_id
_entity_poly.type
_entity_poly.pdbx_seq_one_letter_code
_entity_poly.pdbx_strand_id
1 'polypeptide(L)'
;MGNKQNNIHKKKKRKYHSRSQKTGLPPGTLVYVGTARDERASLEIAQYTRDSFETNQMDTFEKCLPYFSEANRDESSQITTWLNVIGLHDTNLIQQIGTHFAIHPLVLEDIVNTGQRPKGEEFEGYFFLTSRMAYLASDTKEPTIEQVSFLLFSNMLITFQEQSQDVFEPIRERLQQGKGKIRSSGADFLFYSMLDALVDNYFDVLDVTGGELEEMEDHLL
;
A
#
# COMPACT_ATOMS: atom_id res chain seq x y z
N MET A 1 15.52 -3.23 -51.35
CA MET A 1 14.19 -3.60 -50.83
C MET A 1 14.40 -4.26 -49.48
N GLY A 2 14.28 -3.46 -48.40
CA GLY A 2 14.65 -3.88 -47.04
C GLY A 2 13.49 -4.58 -46.33
N ASN A 3 13.77 -5.78 -45.80
CA ASN A 3 12.90 -6.51 -44.89
C ASN A 3 12.78 -5.75 -43.57
N LYS A 4 11.60 -5.18 -43.29
CA LYS A 4 11.25 -4.70 -41.95
C LYS A 4 10.94 -5.90 -41.06
N GLN A 5 11.74 -6.04 -40.01
CA GLN A 5 11.58 -7.00 -38.92
C GLN A 5 10.25 -6.75 -38.18
N ASN A 6 9.45 -7.80 -38.05
CA ASN A 6 8.33 -7.88 -37.11
C ASN A 6 8.88 -7.91 -35.67
N ASN A 7 8.88 -6.77 -34.98
CA ASN A 7 9.12 -6.70 -33.54
C ASN A 7 7.80 -6.93 -32.78
N ILE A 8 7.44 -8.20 -32.62
CA ILE A 8 6.39 -8.63 -31.70
C ILE A 8 6.87 -8.27 -30.29
N HIS A 9 6.16 -7.32 -29.65
CA HIS A 9 6.35 -6.99 -28.24
C HIS A 9 6.06 -8.24 -27.40
N LYS A 10 7.11 -8.94 -26.95
CA LYS A 10 6.98 -10.02 -25.97
C LYS A 10 6.52 -9.41 -24.64
N LYS A 11 5.21 -9.47 -24.35
CA LYS A 11 4.65 -9.21 -23.01
C LYS A 11 5.43 -10.07 -22.00
N LYS A 12 6.19 -9.45 -21.09
CA LYS A 12 6.80 -10.15 -19.94
C LYS A 12 5.65 -10.65 -19.07
N LYS A 13 5.35 -11.96 -19.12
CA LYS A 13 4.38 -12.57 -18.21
C LYS A 13 4.84 -12.37 -16.76
N ARG A 14 4.06 -11.65 -15.95
CA ARG A 14 4.25 -11.55 -14.49
C ARG A 14 4.26 -12.97 -13.91
N LYS A 15 5.40 -13.42 -13.37
CA LYS A 15 5.51 -14.70 -12.67
C LYS A 15 5.03 -14.51 -11.24
N TYR A 16 3.78 -14.88 -10.98
CA TYR A 16 3.24 -14.96 -9.62
C TYR A 16 3.88 -16.12 -8.87
N HIS A 17 4.36 -15.89 -7.65
CA HIS A 17 4.70 -16.98 -6.75
C HIS A 17 3.41 -17.69 -6.32
N SER A 18 3.34 -18.99 -6.57
CA SER A 18 2.16 -19.82 -6.31
C SER A 18 1.93 -19.99 -4.80
N ARG A 19 0.66 -19.90 -4.37
CA ARG A 19 0.22 -20.26 -3.00
C ARG A 19 0.74 -21.62 -2.53
N SER A 20 1.08 -22.54 -3.45
CA SER A 20 1.68 -23.84 -3.13
C SER A 20 2.99 -23.77 -2.33
N GLN A 21 3.70 -22.62 -2.35
CA GLN A 21 4.94 -22.45 -1.59
C GLN A 21 4.71 -22.29 -0.07
N LYS A 22 3.50 -21.97 0.37
CA LYS A 22 3.13 -21.90 1.80
C LYS A 22 2.65 -23.23 2.39
N THR A 23 2.36 -24.22 1.56
CA THR A 23 1.74 -25.48 2.02
C THR A 23 2.69 -26.23 2.97
N GLY A 24 2.29 -26.40 4.24
CA GLY A 24 3.03 -27.16 5.25
C GLY A 24 3.97 -26.35 6.14
N LEU A 25 4.04 -25.02 5.97
CA LEU A 25 4.80 -24.15 6.87
C LEU A 25 4.03 -23.87 8.17
N PRO A 26 4.73 -23.64 9.30
CA PRO A 26 4.09 -23.21 10.53
C PRO A 26 3.35 -21.88 10.35
N PRO A 27 2.19 -21.67 11.01
CA PRO A 27 1.49 -20.39 11.01
C PRO A 27 2.42 -19.24 11.46
N GLY A 28 2.34 -18.09 10.79
CA GLY A 28 3.19 -16.93 11.09
C GLY A 28 4.54 -16.93 10.37
N THR A 29 4.81 -17.89 9.48
CA THR A 29 6.01 -17.86 8.63
C THR A 29 5.84 -16.81 7.52
N LEU A 30 6.75 -15.84 7.47
CA LEU A 30 6.71 -14.79 6.46
C LEU A 30 7.30 -15.26 5.14
N VAL A 31 6.41 -15.67 4.23
CA VAL A 31 6.73 -15.94 2.83
C VAL A 31 5.99 -14.94 1.97
N TYR A 32 6.75 -14.11 1.25
CA TYR A 32 6.19 -13.20 0.27
C TYR A 32 5.59 -13.98 -0.90
N VAL A 33 4.28 -13.82 -1.11
CA VAL A 33 3.53 -14.46 -2.19
C VAL A 33 3.06 -13.37 -3.14
N GLY A 34 3.99 -12.84 -3.94
CA GLY A 34 3.70 -11.82 -4.95
C GLY A 34 4.60 -11.97 -6.18
N THR A 35 4.60 -10.96 -7.05
CA THR A 35 5.50 -10.93 -8.21
C THR A 35 6.93 -10.64 -7.72
N ALA A 36 7.93 -11.39 -8.18
CA ALA A 36 9.34 -11.11 -7.84
C ALA A 36 9.76 -9.71 -8.32
N ARG A 37 10.56 -9.03 -7.49
CA ARG A 37 11.04 -7.67 -7.73
C ARG A 37 12.52 -7.57 -7.36
N ASP A 38 13.24 -6.74 -8.11
CA ASP A 38 14.64 -6.38 -7.85
C ASP A 38 14.77 -4.97 -7.20
N GLU A 39 13.65 -4.25 -7.07
CA GLU A 39 13.58 -2.93 -6.45
C GLU A 39 13.77 -3.04 -4.93
N ARG A 40 14.50 -2.09 -4.33
CA ARG A 40 14.72 -2.08 -2.89
C ARG A 40 13.48 -1.58 -2.17
N ALA A 41 13.11 -2.23 -1.06
CA ALA A 41 12.08 -1.72 -0.17
C ALA A 41 12.44 -0.31 0.35
N SER A 42 11.41 0.52 0.55
CA SER A 42 11.56 1.90 1.01
C SER A 42 10.49 2.25 2.04
N LEU A 43 10.82 3.21 2.89
CA LEU A 43 9.95 3.70 3.95
C LEU A 43 9.78 5.21 3.76
N GLU A 44 8.54 5.69 3.84
CA GLU A 44 8.24 7.11 3.91
C GLU A 44 7.50 7.36 5.22
N ILE A 45 7.94 8.35 5.99
CA ILE A 45 7.26 8.74 7.22
C ILE A 45 6.79 10.18 7.10
N ALA A 46 5.50 10.39 7.33
CA ALA A 46 4.89 11.70 7.43
C ALA A 46 4.38 11.93 8.86
N GLN A 47 4.68 13.08 9.44
CA GLN A 47 4.11 13.52 10.71
C GLN A 47 3.39 14.84 10.51
N TYR A 48 2.22 14.96 11.12
CA TYR A 48 1.46 16.20 11.05
C TYR A 48 0.68 16.50 12.31
N THR A 49 0.49 17.80 12.49
CA THR A 49 -0.45 18.40 13.44
C THR A 49 -1.40 19.29 12.64
N ARG A 50 -2.25 20.06 13.33
CA ARG A 50 -3.03 21.12 12.68
C ARG A 50 -2.15 22.11 11.91
N ASP A 51 -0.97 22.44 12.46
CA ASP A 51 -0.17 23.58 12.03
C ASP A 51 1.09 23.17 11.26
N SER A 52 1.58 21.94 11.46
CA SER A 52 2.80 21.42 10.84
C SER A 52 2.57 20.15 10.03
N PHE A 53 3.40 19.95 9.02
CA PHE A 53 3.50 18.72 8.25
C PHE A 53 4.96 18.53 7.82
N GLU A 54 5.50 17.36 8.08
CA GLU A 54 6.86 16.97 7.69
C GLU A 54 6.82 15.58 7.08
N THR A 55 7.60 15.34 6.03
CA THR A 55 7.78 14.01 5.42
C THR A 55 9.25 13.72 5.21
N ASN A 56 9.65 12.46 5.44
CA ASN A 56 11.01 11.98 5.29
C ASN A 56 11.04 10.60 4.66
N GLN A 57 11.98 10.39 3.73
CA GLN A 57 12.27 9.10 3.12
C GLN A 57 13.36 8.40 3.92
N MET A 58 13.17 7.11 4.19
CA MET A 58 14.08 6.26 4.97
C MET A 58 14.40 4.98 4.21
N ASP A 59 15.64 4.53 4.36
CA ASP A 59 16.19 3.30 3.79
C ASP A 59 16.19 2.12 4.78
N THR A 60 16.05 2.38 6.08
CA THR A 60 15.96 1.34 7.13
C THR A 60 14.93 1.68 8.20
N PHE A 61 14.39 0.66 8.85
CA PHE A 61 13.38 0.83 9.90
C PHE A 61 13.95 1.48 11.16
N GLU A 62 15.22 1.25 11.48
CA GLU A 62 15.89 1.84 12.65
C GLU A 62 15.88 3.37 12.60
N LYS A 63 15.98 3.96 11.40
CA LYS A 63 15.91 5.42 11.21
C LYS A 63 14.49 5.99 11.44
N CYS A 64 13.46 5.15 11.41
CA CYS A 64 12.09 5.55 11.71
C CYS A 64 11.80 5.58 13.21
N LEU A 65 12.57 4.86 14.04
CA LEU A 65 12.34 4.74 15.49
C LEU A 65 12.19 6.08 16.24
N PRO A 66 12.96 7.15 15.94
CA PRO A 66 12.79 8.44 16.62
C PRO A 66 11.38 9.04 16.47
N TYR A 67 10.64 8.68 15.42
CA TYR A 67 9.30 9.17 15.16
C TYR A 67 8.21 8.43 15.96
N PHE A 68 8.53 7.26 16.53
CA PHE A 68 7.60 6.41 17.30
C PHE A 68 7.79 6.50 18.82
N SER A 69 8.32 7.62 19.31
CA SER A 69 8.48 7.86 20.75
C SER A 69 7.16 7.65 21.50
N GLU A 70 7.20 7.28 22.79
CA GLU A 70 5.99 7.08 23.60
C GLU A 70 5.06 8.31 23.56
N ALA A 71 5.61 9.53 23.54
CA ALA A 71 4.85 10.77 23.40
C ALA A 71 4.12 10.91 22.05
N ASN A 72 4.65 10.28 20.99
CA ASN A 72 4.02 10.18 19.68
C ASN A 72 3.11 8.95 19.56
N ARG A 73 2.87 8.20 20.64
CA ARG A 73 1.96 7.05 20.66
C ARG A 73 0.85 7.20 21.72
N ASP A 74 0.93 8.24 22.54
CA ASP A 74 -0.09 8.60 23.51
C ASP A 74 -1.35 9.11 22.80
N GLU A 75 -2.53 8.71 23.27
CA GLU A 75 -3.81 9.15 22.67
C GLU A 75 -4.06 10.65 22.81
N SER A 76 -3.41 11.31 23.77
CA SER A 76 -3.42 12.76 23.93
C SER A 76 -2.47 13.48 22.97
N SER A 77 -1.65 12.75 22.22
CA SER A 77 -0.74 13.32 21.25
C SER A 77 -1.50 14.01 20.13
N GLN A 78 -1.13 15.25 19.85
CA GLN A 78 -1.68 16.00 18.71
C GLN A 78 -0.97 15.67 17.39
N ILE A 79 0.05 14.81 17.45
CA ILE A 79 0.84 14.40 16.29
C ILE A 79 0.23 13.10 15.76
N THR A 80 -0.18 13.15 14.49
CA THR A 80 -0.51 11.94 13.74
C THR A 80 0.69 11.52 12.90
N THR A 81 1.03 10.23 12.94
CA THR A 81 2.13 9.66 12.16
C THR A 81 1.59 8.72 11.08
N TRP A 82 2.06 8.87 9.85
CA TRP A 82 1.82 7.94 8.76
C TRP A 82 3.15 7.33 8.32
N LEU A 83 3.27 6.01 8.48
CA LEU A 83 4.39 5.24 7.93
C LEU A 83 3.91 4.50 6.68
N ASN A 84 4.49 4.82 5.53
CA ASN A 84 4.27 4.12 4.27
C ASN A 84 5.42 3.17 3.97
N VAL A 85 5.13 1.88 3.92
CA VAL A 85 6.07 0.79 3.67
C VAL A 85 5.86 0.27 2.26
N ILE A 86 6.88 0.40 1.42
CA ILE A 86 6.85 -0.05 0.03
C ILE A 86 7.83 -1.21 -0.14
N GLY A 87 7.37 -2.31 -0.75
CA GLY A 87 8.21 -3.46 -1.08
C GLY A 87 8.06 -4.61 -0.08
N LEU A 88 6.91 -5.30 -0.13
CA LEU A 88 6.57 -6.43 0.75
C LEU A 88 7.44 -7.69 0.58
N HIS A 89 8.32 -7.70 -0.44
CA HIS A 89 9.27 -8.77 -0.67
C HIS A 89 10.40 -8.81 0.37
N ASP A 90 10.68 -7.68 1.03
CA ASP A 90 11.63 -7.63 2.16
C ASP A 90 10.95 -8.08 3.45
N THR A 91 10.81 -9.39 3.62
CA THR A 91 10.15 -9.97 4.80
C THR A 91 10.91 -9.71 6.10
N ASN A 92 12.20 -9.38 6.04
CA ASN A 92 12.97 -9.00 7.23
C ASN A 92 12.49 -7.64 7.75
N LEU A 93 12.37 -6.65 6.86
CA LEU A 93 11.81 -5.34 7.18
C LEU A 93 10.40 -5.46 7.79
N ILE A 94 9.53 -6.27 7.18
CA ILE A 94 8.17 -6.50 7.71
C ILE A 94 8.21 -7.15 9.10
N GLN A 95 9.12 -8.08 9.34
CA GLN A 95 9.31 -8.69 10.65
C GLN A 95 9.80 -7.67 11.70
N GLN A 96 10.72 -6.78 11.34
CA GLN A 96 11.22 -5.73 12.23
C GLN A 96 10.08 -4.79 12.68
N ILE A 97 9.29 -4.31 11.73
CA ILE A 97 8.10 -3.48 11.99
C ILE A 97 7.12 -4.25 12.88
N GLY A 98 6.80 -5.49 12.52
CA GLY A 98 5.88 -6.34 13.26
C GLY A 98 6.31 -6.56 14.71
N THR A 99 7.60 -6.77 14.94
CA THR A 99 8.16 -6.97 16.28
C THR A 99 8.08 -5.70 17.11
N HIS A 100 8.42 -4.55 16.53
CA HIS A 100 8.40 -3.26 17.23
C HIS A 100 6.99 -2.84 17.67
N PHE A 101 5.99 -3.07 16.82
CA PHE A 101 4.61 -2.73 17.12
C PHE A 101 3.80 -3.88 17.73
N ALA A 102 4.45 -5.00 18.08
CA ALA A 102 3.81 -6.19 18.63
C ALA A 102 2.64 -6.72 17.78
N ILE A 103 2.79 -6.67 16.45
CA ILE A 103 1.77 -7.13 15.50
C ILE A 103 1.66 -8.64 15.54
N HIS A 104 0.42 -9.13 15.55
CA HIS A 104 0.16 -10.56 15.56
C HIS A 104 0.80 -11.25 14.33
N PRO A 105 1.53 -12.37 14.48
CA PRO A 105 2.23 -13.02 13.35
C PRO A 105 1.34 -13.38 12.16
N LEU A 106 0.07 -13.73 12.39
CA LEU A 106 -0.90 -13.99 11.31
C LEU A 106 -1.23 -12.75 10.48
N VAL A 107 -1.21 -11.56 11.08
CA VAL A 107 -1.40 -10.30 10.37
C VAL A 107 -0.21 -10.02 9.46
N LEU A 108 1.01 -10.21 9.96
CA LEU A 108 2.23 -10.08 9.15
C LEU A 108 2.23 -11.08 7.99
N GLU A 109 1.76 -12.31 8.24
CA GLU A 109 1.60 -13.34 7.22
C GLU A 109 0.63 -12.91 6.11
N ASP A 110 -0.47 -12.23 6.47
CA ASP A 110 -1.44 -11.71 5.53
C ASP A 110 -0.92 -10.52 4.74
N ILE A 111 -0.15 -9.63 5.38
CA ILE A 111 0.51 -8.49 4.73
C ILE A 111 1.40 -8.98 3.59
N VAL A 112 2.26 -9.97 3.82
CA VAL A 112 3.20 -10.48 2.79
C VAL A 112 2.55 -11.43 1.79
N ASN A 113 1.30 -11.84 2.00
CA ASN A 113 0.56 -12.72 1.10
C ASN A 113 -0.37 -11.92 0.21
N THR A 114 0.11 -11.49 -0.96
CA THR A 114 -0.63 -10.54 -1.81
C THR A 114 -1.83 -11.16 -2.55
N GLY A 115 -2.11 -12.44 -2.31
CA GLY A 115 -3.28 -13.16 -2.78
C GLY A 115 -4.45 -13.18 -1.79
N GLN A 116 -4.43 -12.43 -0.68
CA GLN A 116 -5.53 -12.45 0.29
C GLN A 116 -6.78 -11.73 -0.23
N ARG A 117 -7.94 -12.13 0.29
CA ARG A 117 -9.18 -11.38 0.05
C ARG A 117 -9.21 -10.17 0.99
N PRO A 118 -9.83 -9.05 0.58
CA PRO A 118 -10.06 -7.94 1.48
C PRO A 118 -10.76 -8.40 2.76
N LYS A 119 -10.25 -7.95 3.90
CA LYS A 119 -10.80 -8.23 5.24
C LYS A 119 -10.33 -7.19 6.24
N GLY A 120 -11.15 -6.97 7.27
CA GLY A 120 -10.83 -6.13 8.42
C GLY A 120 -10.93 -6.94 9.71
N GLU A 121 -9.98 -6.75 10.62
CA GLU A 121 -9.89 -7.48 11.88
C GLU A 121 -9.45 -6.50 12.98
N GLU A 122 -10.16 -6.52 14.11
CA GLU A 122 -9.83 -5.73 15.30
C GLU A 122 -8.93 -6.55 16.22
N PHE A 123 -7.84 -5.93 16.68
CA PHE A 123 -6.91 -6.47 17.66
C PHE A 123 -6.82 -5.52 18.85
N GLU A 124 -6.29 -6.00 19.96
CA GLU A 124 -5.97 -5.13 21.09
C GLU A 124 -4.89 -4.11 20.67
N GLY A 125 -5.27 -2.84 20.65
CA GLY A 125 -4.38 -1.71 20.36
C GLY A 125 -4.26 -1.31 18.88
N TYR A 126 -4.82 -2.07 17.94
CA TYR A 126 -4.84 -1.67 16.52
C TYR A 126 -5.95 -2.36 15.70
N PHE A 127 -6.33 -1.73 14.59
CA PHE A 127 -7.19 -2.32 13.57
C PHE A 127 -6.38 -2.67 12.33
N PHE A 128 -6.55 -3.89 11.82
CA PHE A 128 -5.94 -4.36 10.58
C PHE A 128 -6.97 -4.35 9.46
N LEU A 129 -6.61 -3.79 8.31
CA LEU A 129 -7.36 -3.95 7.06
C LEU A 129 -6.39 -4.37 5.95
N THR A 130 -6.76 -5.37 5.16
CA THR A 130 -6.16 -5.58 3.85
C THR A 130 -7.22 -5.38 2.78
N SER A 131 -6.86 -4.73 1.69
CA SER A 131 -7.76 -4.41 0.57
C SER A 131 -7.02 -4.50 -0.75
N ARG A 132 -7.75 -4.24 -1.84
CA ARG A 132 -7.16 -4.05 -3.17
C ARG A 132 -7.01 -2.57 -3.45
N MET A 133 -5.97 -2.25 -4.19
CA MET A 133 -5.79 -0.95 -4.81
C MET A 133 -5.76 -1.20 -6.31
N ALA A 134 -6.70 -0.60 -7.04
CA ALA A 134 -6.68 -0.60 -8.50
C ALA A 134 -6.32 0.78 -9.00
N TYR A 135 -5.53 0.84 -10.06
CA TYR A 135 -5.15 2.08 -10.74
C TYR A 135 -4.69 1.76 -12.16
N LEU A 136 -4.60 2.79 -12.99
CA LEU A 136 -4.02 2.68 -14.32
C LEU A 136 -2.50 2.83 -14.22
N ALA A 137 -1.76 1.84 -14.71
CA ALA A 137 -0.30 1.89 -14.69
C ALA A 137 0.20 3.14 -15.42
N SER A 138 1.17 3.86 -14.84
CA SER A 138 1.58 5.17 -15.38
C SER A 138 2.20 5.07 -16.78
N ASP A 139 2.85 3.95 -17.08
CA ASP A 139 3.57 3.67 -18.33
C ASP A 139 2.69 3.06 -19.43
N THR A 140 1.83 2.10 -19.11
CA THR A 140 1.00 1.39 -20.09
C THR A 140 -0.44 1.85 -20.15
N LYS A 141 -0.91 2.57 -19.14
CA LYS A 141 -2.34 2.84 -18.89
C LYS A 141 -3.20 1.59 -18.74
N GLU A 142 -2.59 0.40 -18.60
CA GLU A 142 -3.33 -0.82 -18.35
C GLU A 142 -3.83 -0.84 -16.89
N PRO A 143 -5.07 -1.29 -16.63
CA PRO A 143 -5.57 -1.58 -15.30
C PRO A 143 -4.64 -2.50 -14.53
N THR A 144 -4.18 -2.04 -13.36
CA THR A 144 -3.35 -2.81 -12.44
C THR A 144 -4.04 -2.90 -11.10
N ILE A 145 -3.91 -4.06 -10.45
CA ILE A 145 -4.42 -4.33 -9.11
C ILE A 145 -3.27 -4.83 -8.26
N GLU A 146 -3.15 -4.28 -7.05
CA GLU A 146 -2.25 -4.77 -6.02
C GLU A 146 -2.96 -4.88 -4.66
N GLN A 147 -2.30 -5.56 -3.72
CA GLN A 147 -2.74 -5.56 -2.33
C GLN A 147 -2.17 -4.34 -1.60
N VAL A 148 -3.02 -3.66 -0.85
CA VAL A 148 -2.61 -2.66 0.13
C VAL A 148 -3.13 -3.08 1.50
N SER A 149 -2.27 -2.99 2.52
CA SER A 149 -2.66 -3.31 3.89
C SER A 149 -2.43 -2.13 4.83
N PHE A 150 -3.25 -2.04 5.87
CA PHE A 150 -3.30 -0.93 6.81
C PHE A 150 -3.26 -1.47 8.24
N LEU A 151 -2.45 -0.84 9.07
CA LEU A 151 -2.54 -0.95 10.53
C LEU A 151 -2.87 0.42 11.10
N LEU A 152 -4.08 0.55 11.64
CA LEU A 152 -4.55 1.77 12.28
C LEU A 152 -4.41 1.64 13.80
N PHE A 153 -3.65 2.56 14.39
CA PHE A 153 -3.51 2.78 15.83
C PHE A 153 -4.17 4.12 16.20
N SER A 154 -4.25 4.45 17.50
CA SER A 154 -4.93 5.65 17.98
C SER A 154 -4.48 6.95 17.29
N ASN A 155 -3.18 7.13 17.03
CA ASN A 155 -2.63 8.31 16.37
C ASN A 155 -1.61 7.98 15.27
N MET A 156 -1.63 6.75 14.75
CA MET A 156 -0.70 6.32 13.72
C MET A 156 -1.38 5.42 12.70
N LEU A 157 -1.00 5.58 11.44
CA LEU A 157 -1.38 4.70 10.35
C LEU A 157 -0.13 4.11 9.69
N ILE A 158 -0.08 2.80 9.52
CA ILE A 158 0.96 2.15 8.72
C ILE A 158 0.32 1.56 7.47
N THR A 159 0.82 1.93 6.29
CA THR A 159 0.42 1.36 5.01
C THR A 159 1.51 0.43 4.48
N PHE A 160 1.11 -0.69 3.89
CA PHE A 160 1.99 -1.69 3.29
C PHE A 160 1.59 -1.88 1.83
N GLN A 161 2.51 -1.57 0.91
CA GLN A 161 2.29 -1.57 -0.53
C GLN A 161 3.29 -2.45 -1.26
N GLU A 162 2.87 -3.04 -2.37
CA GLU A 162 3.75 -3.88 -3.20
C GLU A 162 4.78 -3.05 -3.95
N GLN A 163 4.40 -1.84 -4.38
CA GLN A 163 5.21 -0.93 -5.20
C GLN A 163 4.93 0.54 -4.86
N SER A 164 5.71 1.44 -5.46
CA SER A 164 5.69 2.88 -5.14
C SER A 164 4.56 3.66 -5.82
N GLN A 165 4.00 3.14 -6.92
CA GLN A 165 2.84 3.78 -7.55
C GLN A 165 1.60 3.49 -6.72
N ASP A 166 0.96 4.54 -6.22
CA ASP A 166 -0.26 4.45 -5.42
C ASP A 166 -1.27 5.54 -5.76
N VAL A 167 -2.43 5.46 -5.12
CA VAL A 167 -3.55 6.40 -5.31
C VAL A 167 -3.60 7.51 -4.25
N PHE A 168 -2.58 7.59 -3.38
CA PHE A 168 -2.60 8.44 -2.20
C PHE A 168 -1.96 9.82 -2.43
N GLU A 169 -1.54 10.15 -3.66
CA GLU A 169 -0.97 11.46 -3.97
C GLU A 169 -1.90 12.64 -3.62
N PRO A 170 -3.22 12.61 -3.91
CA PRO A 170 -4.12 13.68 -3.50
C PRO A 170 -4.17 13.87 -1.97
N ILE A 171 -3.93 12.80 -1.20
CA ILE A 171 -3.86 12.83 0.26
C ILE A 171 -2.56 13.50 0.69
N ARG A 172 -1.41 13.15 0.08
CA ARG A 172 -0.12 13.80 0.31
C ARG A 172 -0.19 15.30 0.04
N GLU A 173 -0.79 15.71 -1.08
CA GLU A 173 -0.96 17.13 -1.42
C GLU A 173 -1.85 17.88 -0.41
N ARG A 174 -2.96 17.27 0.00
CA ARG A 174 -3.85 17.86 1.01
C ARG A 174 -3.16 18.00 2.36
N LEU A 175 -2.38 17.00 2.76
CA LEU A 175 -1.54 17.06 3.94
C LEU A 175 -0.47 18.14 3.80
N GLN A 176 0.22 18.28 2.66
CA GLN A 176 1.24 19.30 2.45
C GLN A 176 0.67 20.74 2.45
N GLN A 177 -0.53 20.92 1.94
CA GLN A 177 -1.18 22.23 1.83
C GLN A 177 -2.06 22.58 3.04
N GLY A 178 -2.28 21.64 3.96
CA GLY A 178 -3.20 21.84 5.09
C GLY A 178 -4.65 22.05 4.66
N LYS A 179 -5.07 21.48 3.52
CA LYS A 179 -6.40 21.69 2.95
C LYS A 179 -7.47 20.86 3.66
N GLY A 180 -8.58 21.50 4.00
CA GLY A 180 -9.73 20.85 4.63
C GLY A 180 -9.43 20.42 6.07
N LYS A 181 -10.01 19.29 6.49
CA LYS A 181 -9.88 18.79 7.88
C LYS A 181 -8.73 17.81 8.10
N ILE A 182 -7.97 17.44 7.07
CA ILE A 182 -7.07 16.28 7.15
C ILE A 182 -5.97 16.42 8.21
N ARG A 183 -5.42 17.63 8.40
CA ARG A 183 -4.42 17.94 9.44
C ARG A 183 -4.99 18.10 10.83
N SER A 184 -6.28 18.47 10.94
CA SER A 184 -6.95 18.72 12.21
C SER A 184 -7.72 17.50 12.73
N SER A 185 -7.71 16.41 11.99
CA SER A 185 -8.25 15.10 12.35
C SER A 185 -7.14 14.10 12.68
N GLY A 186 -7.49 12.99 13.33
CA GLY A 186 -6.56 11.93 13.69
C GLY A 186 -6.24 10.95 12.56
N ALA A 187 -5.57 9.86 12.94
CA ALA A 187 -5.19 8.77 12.03
C ALA A 187 -6.40 8.03 11.43
N ASP A 188 -7.51 7.99 12.15
CA ASP A 188 -8.79 7.43 11.71
C ASP A 188 -9.35 8.15 10.48
N PHE A 189 -9.27 9.48 10.45
CA PHE A 189 -9.70 10.27 9.30
C PHE A 189 -8.74 10.15 8.12
N LEU A 190 -7.45 10.01 8.37
CA LEU A 190 -6.46 9.70 7.33
C LEU A 190 -6.77 8.34 6.70
N PHE A 191 -7.02 7.33 7.54
CA PHE A 191 -7.40 6.00 7.09
C PHE A 191 -8.69 6.04 6.27
N TYR A 192 -9.73 6.72 6.74
CA TYR A 192 -10.96 6.96 5.98
C TYR A 192 -10.66 7.59 4.61
N SER A 193 -9.83 8.64 4.57
CA SER A 193 -9.48 9.34 3.32
C SER A 193 -8.74 8.43 2.34
N MET A 194 -7.91 7.50 2.84
CA MET A 194 -7.25 6.50 1.98
C MET A 194 -8.24 5.49 1.41
N LEU A 195 -9.21 5.03 2.20
CA LEU A 195 -10.26 4.14 1.70
C LEU A 195 -11.12 4.81 0.64
N ASP A 196 -11.45 6.08 0.82
CA ASP A 196 -12.17 6.91 -0.16
C ASP A 196 -11.38 6.96 -1.48
N ALA A 197 -10.07 7.25 -1.43
CA ALA A 197 -9.20 7.25 -2.60
C ALA A 197 -9.09 5.89 -3.30
N LEU A 198 -9.10 4.78 -2.54
CA LEU A 198 -9.14 3.42 -3.12
C LEU A 198 -10.44 3.19 -3.89
N VAL A 199 -11.58 3.61 -3.33
CA VAL A 199 -12.89 3.43 -3.95
C VAL A 199 -13.04 4.31 -5.19
N ASP A 200 -12.62 5.57 -5.13
CA ASP A 200 -12.66 6.49 -6.26
C ASP A 200 -11.87 5.94 -7.46
N ASN A 201 -10.67 5.40 -7.22
CA ASN A 201 -9.86 4.85 -8.30
C ASN A 201 -10.44 3.56 -8.92
N TYR A 202 -11.35 2.86 -8.23
CA TYR A 202 -12.09 1.78 -8.89
C TYR A 202 -12.98 2.32 -10.01
N PHE A 203 -13.61 3.48 -9.83
CA PHE A 203 -14.42 4.10 -10.88
C PHE A 203 -13.56 4.55 -12.06
N ASP A 204 -12.40 5.16 -11.80
CA ASP A 204 -11.46 5.56 -12.87
C ASP A 204 -11.04 4.35 -13.73
N VAL A 205 -10.76 3.20 -13.10
CA VAL A 205 -10.40 1.97 -13.80
C VAL A 205 -11.59 1.37 -14.55
N LEU A 206 -12.78 1.39 -13.95
CA LEU A 206 -14.01 0.90 -14.58
C LEU A 206 -14.40 1.72 -15.80
N ASP A 207 -14.25 3.04 -15.75
CA ASP A 207 -14.57 3.95 -16.87
C ASP A 207 -13.66 3.66 -18.08
N VAL A 208 -12.35 3.50 -17.87
CA VAL A 208 -11.43 3.14 -18.95
C VAL A 208 -11.74 1.75 -19.51
N THR A 209 -11.95 0.77 -18.63
CA THR A 209 -12.26 -0.60 -19.07
C THR A 209 -13.61 -0.66 -19.81
N GLY A 210 -14.60 0.13 -19.37
CA GLY A 210 -15.90 0.27 -20.03
C GLY A 210 -15.79 0.88 -21.42
N GLY A 211 -14.99 1.94 -21.56
CA GLY A 211 -14.72 2.54 -22.86
C GLY A 211 -14.01 1.58 -23.83
N GLU A 212 -13.02 0.82 -23.35
CA GLU A 212 -12.37 -0.21 -24.18
C GLU A 212 -13.35 -1.31 -24.63
N LEU A 213 -14.30 -1.69 -23.78
CA LEU A 213 -15.34 -2.66 -24.14
C LEU A 213 -16.29 -2.09 -25.21
N GLU A 214 -16.74 -0.84 -25.08
CA GLU A 214 -17.58 -0.18 -26.07
C GLU A 214 -16.87 -0.10 -27.44
N GLU A 215 -15.59 0.30 -27.47
CA GLU A 215 -14.81 0.31 -28.70
C GLU A 215 -14.71 -1.09 -29.33
N MET A 216 -14.49 -2.13 -28.52
CA MET A 216 -14.43 -3.51 -29.02
C MET A 216 -15.78 -3.99 -29.58
N GLU A 217 -16.89 -3.61 -28.96
CA GLU A 217 -18.24 -3.92 -29.44
C GLU A 217 -18.52 -3.25 -30.78
N ASP A 218 -18.15 -1.98 -30.95
CA ASP A 218 -18.30 -1.24 -32.22
C ASP A 218 -17.52 -1.87 -33.38
N HIS A 219 -16.36 -2.49 -33.12
CA HIS A 219 -15.58 -3.19 -34.16
C HIS A 219 -16.17 -4.56 -34.55
N LEU A 220 -17.07 -5.13 -33.75
CA LEU A 220 -17.73 -6.41 -34.03
C LEU A 220 -19.06 -6.24 -34.79
N LEU A 221 -19.63 -5.03 -34.81
CA LEU A 221 -20.86 -4.66 -35.52
C LEU A 221 -20.59 -4.26 -36.99
#